data_AF-A0A5J4P5K9-F1
#
_entry.id   AF-A0A5J4P5K9-F1
#
_cell.length_a   1.000
_cell.length_b   1.000
_cell.length_c   1.000
_cell.angle_alpha   90.00
_cell.angle_beta   90.00
_cell.angle_gamma   90.00
#
_symmetry.space_group_name_H-M   'P 1'
#
loop_
_entity.id
_entity.type
_entity.pdbx_description
1 polymer ?
#
loop_
_entity_poly.entity_id
_entity_poly.type
_entity_poly.pdbx_seq_one_letter_code
_entity_poly.pdbx_strand_id
1 'polypeptide(L)'
;LTHEQFGMIPQSPEIQRDILQKELDSVEENLEVLKQQGHEVSRGMLKGVLKRQLNLQAKLLTIADAIKNRTDDVTDFKMMGIDHLFVDESHRFKNLMFTTRHDRVAGLGNPDGSQRAMNMLFALRTIQERTGKDLGATFLSGTTISNSLTELYLLFKYLRPQELERQGINTFDAWAAV
;
A
#
# COMPACT_ATOMS: atom_id res chain seq x y z
N LEU A 1 -8.32 -20.36 -7.32
CA LEU A 1 -9.15 -19.14 -7.38
C LEU A 1 -8.46 -18.17 -8.33
N THR A 2 -9.14 -17.61 -9.34
CA THR A 2 -8.49 -16.71 -10.31
C THR A 2 -8.18 -15.35 -9.68
N HIS A 3 -7.25 -14.58 -10.25
CA HIS A 3 -6.95 -13.23 -9.72
C HIS A 3 -8.17 -12.29 -9.72
N GLU A 4 -9.09 -12.47 -10.66
CA GLU A 4 -10.34 -11.69 -10.71
C GLU A 4 -11.30 -12.09 -9.61
N GLN A 5 -11.50 -13.40 -9.39
CA GLN A 5 -12.30 -13.91 -8.28
C GLN A 5 -11.72 -13.46 -6.93
N PHE A 6 -10.40 -13.37 -6.80
CA PHE A 6 -9.75 -12.91 -5.57
C PHE A 6 -10.08 -11.44 -5.30
N GLY A 7 -10.10 -10.63 -6.35
CA GLY A 7 -10.52 -9.23 -6.28
C GLY A 7 -11.99 -9.02 -5.89
N MET A 8 -12.83 -10.06 -5.97
CA MET A 8 -14.24 -10.00 -5.56
C MET A 8 -14.45 -10.31 -4.07
N ILE A 9 -13.43 -10.83 -3.36
CA ILE A 9 -13.55 -11.12 -1.94
C ILE A 9 -13.54 -9.80 -1.16
N PRO A 10 -14.61 -9.48 -0.40
CA PRO A 10 -14.67 -8.26 0.40
C PRO A 10 -13.52 -8.21 1.41
N GLN A 11 -12.91 -7.03 1.58
CA GLN A 11 -11.84 -6.80 2.53
C GLN A 11 -12.39 -6.09 3.77
N SER A 12 -11.85 -6.40 4.96
CA SER A 12 -12.27 -5.75 6.21
C SER A 12 -12.09 -4.23 6.13
N PRO A 13 -13.16 -3.43 6.35
CA PRO A 13 -13.07 -1.97 6.34
C PRO A 13 -12.05 -1.42 7.34
N GLU A 14 -11.87 -2.10 8.47
CA GLU A 14 -10.91 -1.72 9.50
C GLU A 14 -9.47 -1.84 8.99
N ILE A 15 -9.15 -2.95 8.31
CA ILE A 15 -7.84 -3.14 7.67
C ILE A 15 -7.60 -2.09 6.59
N GLN A 16 -8.61 -1.80 5.77
CA GLN A 16 -8.52 -0.77 4.74
C GLN A 16 -8.24 0.60 5.35
N ARG A 17 -8.97 0.96 6.42
CA ARG A 17 -8.78 2.21 7.15
C ARG A 17 -7.35 2.31 7.68
N ASP A 18 -6.87 1.29 8.37
CA ASP A 18 -5.57 1.34 9.04
C ASP A 18 -4.41 1.49 8.04
N ILE A 19 -4.50 0.82 6.89
CA ILE A 19 -3.51 0.95 5.81
C ILE A 19 -3.56 2.33 5.18
N LEU A 20 -4.76 2.84 4.86
CA LEU A 20 -4.90 4.16 4.25
C LEU A 20 -4.55 5.30 5.22
N GLN A 21 -4.77 5.12 6.52
CA GLN A 21 -4.37 6.07 7.55
C GLN A 21 -2.85 6.15 7.64
N LYS A 22 -2.14 5.01 7.72
CA LYS A 22 -0.65 5.00 7.71
C LYS A 22 -0.07 5.70 6.47
N GLU A 23 -0.76 5.57 5.33
CA GLU A 23 -0.34 6.21 4.09
C GLU A 23 -0.63 7.71 4.08
N LEU A 24 -1.74 8.13 4.71
CA LEU A 24 -2.03 9.54 4.94
C LEU A 24 -0.98 10.16 5.87
N ASP A 25 -0.65 9.49 6.98
CA ASP A 25 0.37 9.94 7.94
C ASP A 25 1.72 10.14 7.25
N SER A 26 2.13 9.18 6.41
CA SER A 26 3.36 9.29 5.60
C SER A 26 3.31 10.45 4.60
N VAL A 27 2.16 10.70 3.96
CA VAL A 27 1.98 11.83 3.05
C VAL A 27 2.07 13.17 3.80
N GLU A 28 1.53 13.24 5.01
CA GLU A 28 1.56 14.44 5.87
C GLU A 28 2.97 14.73 6.38
N GLU A 29 3.72 13.70 6.81
CA GLU A 29 5.13 13.82 7.17
C GLU A 29 5.97 14.34 5.99
N ASN A 30 5.77 13.76 4.80
CA ASN A 30 6.47 14.21 3.59
C ASN A 30 6.12 15.66 3.23
N LEU A 31 4.87 16.07 3.39
CA LEU A 31 4.44 17.45 3.15
C LEU A 31 5.12 18.42 4.11
N GLU A 32 5.29 18.04 5.37
CA GLU A 32 5.95 18.85 6.38
C GLU A 32 7.44 19.02 6.07
N VAL A 33 8.14 17.94 5.71
CA VAL A 33 9.54 18.00 5.27
C VAL A 33 9.70 18.89 4.04
N LEU A 34 8.80 18.77 3.05
CA LEU A 34 8.84 19.62 1.85
C LEU A 34 8.63 21.11 2.18
N LYS A 35 7.75 21.44 3.13
CA LYS A 35 7.54 22.83 3.56
C LYS A 35 8.80 23.41 4.23
N GLN A 36 9.50 22.60 5.02
CA GLN A 36 10.72 23.01 5.71
C GLN A 36 11.91 23.23 4.76
N GLN A 37 11.96 22.48 3.65
CA GLN A 37 13.01 22.62 2.62
C GLN A 37 12.88 23.89 1.75
N GLY A 38 11.75 24.61 1.84
CA GLY A 38 11.60 25.95 1.26
C GLY A 38 11.79 26.02 -0.27
N HIS A 39 12.78 26.80 -0.72
CA HIS A 39 12.93 27.28 -2.10
C HIS A 39 13.23 26.22 -3.17
N GLU A 40 13.61 25.00 -2.79
CA GLU A 40 13.91 23.91 -3.75
C GLU A 40 12.66 23.11 -4.16
N VAL A 41 11.51 23.30 -3.50
CA VAL A 41 10.29 22.53 -3.78
C VAL A 41 9.46 23.20 -4.88
N SER A 42 9.24 22.48 -5.99
CA SER A 42 8.40 22.98 -7.07
C SER A 42 6.93 23.06 -6.64
N ARG A 43 6.21 24.09 -7.12
CA ARG A 43 4.75 24.22 -6.94
C ARG A 43 3.97 22.98 -7.41
N GLY A 44 4.48 22.29 -8.44
CA GLY A 44 3.87 21.07 -8.97
C GLY A 44 3.94 19.90 -8.01
N MET A 45 5.09 19.71 -7.36
CA MET A 45 5.32 18.67 -6.36
C MET A 45 4.39 18.87 -5.16
N LEU A 46 4.32 20.09 -4.62
CA LEU A 46 3.44 20.42 -3.50
C LEU A 46 1.96 20.20 -3.84
N LYS A 47 1.54 20.56 -5.06
CA LYS A 47 0.17 20.29 -5.55
C LYS A 47 -0.12 18.79 -5.66
N GLY A 48 0.86 17.98 -6.08
CA GLY A 48 0.73 16.53 -6.18
C GLY A 48 0.50 15.87 -4.82
N VAL A 49 1.31 16.24 -3.83
CA VAL A 49 1.20 15.74 -2.44
C VAL A 49 -0.14 16.13 -1.82
N LEU A 50 -0.56 17.40 -1.96
CA LEU A 50 -1.87 17.86 -1.47
C LEU A 50 -3.05 17.12 -2.12
N LYS A 51 -2.98 16.89 -3.44
CA LYS A 51 -4.01 16.11 -4.14
C LYS A 51 -4.10 14.69 -3.59
N ARG A 52 -2.97 14.05 -3.31
CA ARG A 52 -2.92 12.71 -2.71
C ARG A 52 -3.50 12.70 -1.31
N GLN A 53 -3.16 13.68 -0.47
CA GLN A 53 -3.72 13.84 0.86
C GLN A 53 -5.26 13.91 0.82
N LEU A 54 -5.81 14.79 -0.03
CA LEU A 54 -7.26 14.94 -0.20
C LEU A 54 -7.93 13.63 -0.66
N ASN A 55 -7.31 12.92 -1.61
CA ASN A 55 -7.82 11.65 -2.10
C ASN A 55 -7.86 10.58 -1.00
N LEU A 56 -6.82 10.51 -0.16
CA LEU A 56 -6.75 9.57 0.96
C LEU A 56 -7.80 9.91 2.03
N GLN A 57 -7.95 11.19 2.37
CA GLN A 57 -8.98 11.66 3.31
C GLN A 57 -10.39 11.32 2.81
N ALA A 58 -10.69 11.54 1.53
CA ALA A 58 -11.98 11.17 0.93
C ALA A 58 -12.26 9.66 1.00
N LYS A 59 -11.25 8.82 0.75
CA LYS A 59 -11.38 7.36 0.88
C LYS A 59 -11.60 6.94 2.33
N LEU A 60 -10.89 7.54 3.27
CA LEU A 60 -11.05 7.27 4.71
C LEU A 60 -12.44 7.65 5.21
N LEU A 61 -12.99 8.79 4.79
CA LEU A 61 -14.37 9.18 5.09
C LEU A 61 -15.37 8.14 4.54
N THR A 62 -15.18 7.70 3.30
CA THR A 62 -16.03 6.66 2.68
C THR A 62 -16.00 5.36 3.48
N ILE A 63 -14.84 4.94 3.96
CA ILE A 63 -14.68 3.74 4.78
C ILE A 63 -15.31 3.92 6.16
N ALA A 64 -15.14 5.10 6.78
CA ALA A 64 -15.76 5.41 8.06
C ALA A 64 -17.29 5.35 7.98
N ASP A 65 -17.87 5.87 6.91
CA ASP A 65 -19.31 5.77 6.65
C ASP A 65 -19.74 4.31 6.41
N ALA A 66 -18.94 3.52 5.68
CA ALA A 66 -19.21 2.10 5.47
C ALA A 66 -19.17 1.30 6.79
N ILE A 67 -18.23 1.59 7.69
CA ILE A 67 -18.17 0.99 9.03
C ILE A 67 -19.39 1.39 9.86
N LYS A 68 -19.75 2.68 9.86
CA LYS A 68 -20.87 3.21 10.64
C LYS A 68 -22.23 2.65 10.19
N ASN A 69 -22.40 2.49 8.88
CA ASN A 69 -23.65 2.03 8.28
C ASN A 69 -23.66 0.51 8.03
N ARG A 70 -22.71 -0.25 8.59
CA ARG A 70 -22.64 -1.70 8.43
C ARG A 70 -23.84 -2.36 9.12
N THR A 71 -24.84 -2.74 8.34
CA THR A 71 -26.03 -3.46 8.82
C THR A 71 -25.98 -4.96 8.55
N ASP A 72 -25.25 -5.37 7.50
CA ASP A 72 -25.19 -6.76 7.04
C ASP A 72 -23.89 -7.44 7.45
N ASP A 73 -23.99 -8.71 7.86
CA ASP A 73 -22.86 -9.56 8.23
C ASP A 73 -22.23 -10.20 6.98
N VAL A 74 -21.73 -9.36 6.08
CA VAL A 74 -21.03 -9.82 4.88
C VAL A 74 -19.70 -10.43 5.30
N THR A 75 -19.49 -11.71 5.00
CA THR A 75 -18.23 -12.40 5.23
C THR A 75 -17.10 -11.74 4.44
N ASP A 76 -16.16 -11.13 5.14
CA ASP A 76 -14.95 -10.56 4.56
C ASP A 76 -13.76 -11.51 4.68
N PHE A 77 -12.64 -11.15 4.03
CA PHE A 77 -11.40 -11.91 4.03
C PHE A 77 -10.87 -12.18 5.46
N LYS A 78 -11.11 -11.27 6.41
CA LYS A 78 -10.70 -11.41 7.81
C LYS A 78 -11.51 -12.49 8.52
N MET A 79 -12.81 -12.59 8.22
CA MET A 79 -13.69 -13.65 8.74
C MET A 79 -13.41 -15.03 8.14
N MET A 80 -12.92 -15.10 6.90
CA MET A 80 -12.62 -16.38 6.22
C MET A 80 -11.52 -17.23 6.89
N GLY A 81 -10.71 -16.65 7.79
CA GLY A 81 -9.71 -17.42 8.53
C GLY A 81 -8.48 -17.87 7.73
N ILE A 82 -8.28 -17.36 6.51
CA ILE A 82 -7.10 -17.65 5.67
C ILE A 82 -5.82 -17.21 6.38
N ASP A 83 -4.79 -18.04 6.37
CA ASP A 83 -3.51 -17.86 7.06
C ASP A 83 -2.31 -17.76 6.12
N HIS A 84 -2.41 -18.22 4.87
CA HIS A 84 -1.35 -18.10 3.87
C HIS A 84 -1.89 -17.99 2.43
N LEU A 85 -1.24 -17.18 1.60
CA LEU A 85 -1.53 -17.04 0.18
C LEU A 85 -0.38 -17.53 -0.70
N PHE A 86 -0.65 -18.48 -1.58
CA PHE A 86 0.23 -18.81 -2.70
C PHE A 86 -0.22 -18.03 -3.93
N VAL A 87 0.56 -17.02 -4.33
CA VAL A 87 0.22 -16.12 -5.42
C VAL A 87 1.09 -16.45 -6.62
N ASP A 88 0.52 -17.20 -7.56
CA ASP A 88 1.14 -17.42 -8.86
C ASP A 88 1.01 -16.17 -9.74
N GLU A 89 1.95 -15.98 -10.67
CA GLU A 89 2.08 -14.78 -11.49
C GLU A 89 1.97 -13.46 -10.69
N SER A 90 2.66 -13.43 -9.55
CA SER A 90 2.64 -12.32 -8.59
C SER A 90 3.09 -10.98 -9.17
N HIS A 91 3.79 -10.97 -10.32
CA HIS A 91 4.10 -9.77 -11.09
C HIS A 91 2.84 -8.96 -11.47
N ARG A 92 1.64 -9.57 -11.45
CA ARG A 92 0.35 -8.89 -11.66
C ARG A 92 -0.05 -7.93 -10.53
N PHE A 93 0.60 -8.01 -9.37
CA PHE A 93 0.31 -7.23 -8.16
C PHE A 93 1.42 -6.23 -7.80
N LYS A 94 2.44 -6.07 -8.66
CA LYS A 94 3.62 -5.22 -8.39
C LYS A 94 3.38 -3.71 -8.46
N ASN A 95 2.25 -3.26 -9.02
CA ASN A 95 1.89 -1.85 -9.10
C ASN A 95 1.13 -1.41 -7.84
N LEU A 96 1.80 -1.48 -6.69
CA LEU A 96 1.28 -1.03 -5.39
C LEU A 96 1.61 0.46 -5.19
N MET A 97 0.74 1.17 -4.47
CA MET A 97 1.00 2.58 -4.18
C MET A 97 2.20 2.76 -3.25
N PHE A 98 2.98 3.80 -3.48
CA PHE A 98 4.12 4.18 -2.66
C PHE A 98 4.26 5.70 -2.62
N THR A 99 5.00 6.22 -1.66
CA THR A 99 5.25 7.65 -1.48
C THR A 99 6.73 7.93 -1.73
N THR A 100 6.98 8.99 -2.49
CA THR A 100 8.31 9.52 -2.80
C THR A 100 8.23 11.05 -2.83
N ARG A 101 9.30 11.71 -2.40
CA ARG A 101 9.49 13.16 -2.48
C ARG A 101 10.03 13.59 -3.84
N HIS A 102 10.49 12.65 -4.67
CA HIS A 102 11.00 12.96 -6.01
C HIS A 102 9.87 12.91 -7.05
N ASP A 103 9.69 14.00 -7.79
CA ASP A 103 8.74 14.06 -8.90
C ASP A 103 9.38 13.45 -10.16
N ARG A 104 8.65 12.57 -10.86
CA ARG A 104 9.00 12.06 -12.21
C ARG A 104 10.38 11.42 -12.35
N VAL A 105 10.85 10.65 -11.37
CA VAL A 105 12.01 9.78 -11.62
C VAL A 105 11.58 8.72 -12.64
N ALA A 106 12.27 8.70 -13.79
CA ALA A 106 11.97 7.77 -14.87
C ALA A 106 12.04 6.32 -14.35
N GLY A 107 10.99 5.54 -14.63
CA GLY A 107 10.91 4.15 -14.21
C GLY A 107 10.22 3.89 -12.86
N LEU A 108 9.76 4.91 -12.12
CA LEU A 108 9.02 4.69 -10.86
C LEU A 108 7.55 4.23 -11.04
N GLY A 109 7.01 4.28 -12.25
CA GLY A 109 5.62 3.89 -12.51
C GLY A 109 4.60 4.89 -11.95
N ASN A 110 3.36 4.44 -11.70
CA ASN A 110 2.30 5.27 -11.16
C ASN A 110 2.30 5.21 -9.60
N PRO A 111 2.58 6.32 -8.88
CA PRO A 111 2.61 6.33 -7.42
C PRO A 111 1.26 6.00 -6.76
N ASP A 112 0.15 6.18 -7.47
CA ASP A 112 -1.20 5.84 -6.98
C ASP A 112 -1.45 4.32 -6.98
N GLY A 113 -0.59 3.54 -7.65
CA GLY A 113 -0.72 2.10 -7.75
C GLY A 113 -1.97 1.64 -8.51
N SER A 114 -2.36 0.39 -8.27
CA SER A 114 -3.54 -0.25 -8.86
C SER A 114 -4.45 -0.81 -7.77
N GLN A 115 -5.76 -0.81 -8.05
CA GLN A 115 -6.75 -1.37 -7.11
C GLN A 115 -6.49 -2.85 -6.83
N ARG A 116 -6.01 -3.61 -7.82
CA ARG A 116 -5.66 -5.02 -7.68
C ARG A 116 -4.51 -5.22 -6.67
N ALA A 117 -3.47 -4.40 -6.75
CA ALA A 117 -2.36 -4.42 -5.81
C ALA A 117 -2.81 -4.03 -4.40
N MET A 118 -3.63 -2.98 -4.28
CA MET A 118 -4.20 -2.59 -2.98
C MET A 118 -5.04 -3.69 -2.34
N ASN A 119 -5.87 -4.39 -3.13
CA ASN A 119 -6.66 -5.52 -2.63
C ASN A 119 -5.76 -6.65 -2.10
N MET A 120 -4.66 -6.96 -2.78
CA MET A 120 -3.67 -7.92 -2.29
C MET A 120 -3.02 -7.45 -0.98
N LEU A 121 -2.69 -6.16 -0.88
CA LEU A 121 -2.12 -5.59 0.35
C LEU A 121 -3.08 -5.76 1.53
N PHE A 122 -4.38 -5.50 1.34
CA PHE A 122 -5.39 -5.68 2.37
C PHE A 122 -5.46 -7.12 2.88
N ALA A 123 -5.48 -8.08 1.96
CA ALA A 123 -5.49 -9.49 2.32
C ALA A 123 -4.23 -9.91 3.10
N LEU A 124 -3.05 -9.49 2.61
CA LEU A 124 -1.77 -9.79 3.28
C LEU A 124 -1.67 -9.17 4.67
N ARG A 125 -2.06 -7.90 4.80
CA ARG A 125 -2.06 -7.21 6.09
C ARG A 125 -3.03 -7.84 7.08
N THR A 126 -4.17 -8.35 6.61
CA THR A 126 -5.08 -9.13 7.44
C THR A 126 -4.41 -10.37 8.05
N ILE A 127 -3.64 -11.10 7.24
CA ILE A 127 -2.89 -12.28 7.69
C ILE A 127 -1.76 -11.90 8.65
N GLN A 128 -0.99 -10.86 8.29
CA GLN A 128 0.16 -10.39 9.06
C GLN A 128 -0.25 -9.81 10.42
N GLU A 129 -1.36 -9.06 10.48
CA GLU A 129 -1.93 -8.56 11.73
C GLU A 129 -2.37 -9.70 12.64
N ARG A 130 -3.06 -10.71 12.10
CA ARG A 130 -3.52 -11.86 12.88
C ARG A 130 -2.36 -12.67 13.46
N THR A 131 -1.31 -12.88 12.66
CA THR A 131 -0.17 -13.72 13.07
C THR A 131 0.91 -12.94 13.84
N GLY A 132 0.85 -11.61 13.81
CA GLY A 132 1.89 -10.72 14.35
C GLY A 132 3.23 -10.83 13.63
N LYS A 133 3.27 -11.37 12.41
CA LYS A 133 4.50 -11.65 11.66
C LYS A 133 4.41 -11.06 10.26
N ASP A 134 5.56 -10.78 9.66
CA ASP A 134 5.69 -10.41 8.25
C ASP A 134 5.24 -11.49 7.26
N LEU A 135 5.24 -12.75 7.69
CA LEU A 135 4.92 -13.88 6.85
C LEU A 135 3.40 -14.01 6.62
N GLY A 136 3.01 -14.73 5.56
CA GLY A 136 1.60 -14.89 5.20
C GLY A 136 1.34 -15.02 3.70
N ALA A 137 2.39 -14.93 2.88
CA ALA A 137 2.30 -15.28 1.46
C ALA A 137 3.61 -15.75 0.86
N THR A 138 3.46 -16.47 -0.24
CA THR A 138 4.53 -16.88 -1.15
C THR A 138 4.20 -16.38 -2.53
N PHE A 139 5.01 -15.43 -3.01
CA PHE A 139 4.90 -14.87 -4.35
C PHE A 139 5.74 -15.71 -5.32
N LEU A 140 5.08 -16.22 -6.36
CA LEU A 140 5.68 -16.99 -7.44
C LEU A 140 5.54 -16.15 -8.72
N SER A 141 6.61 -16.01 -9.49
CA SER A 141 6.58 -15.33 -10.79
C SER A 141 7.81 -15.73 -11.59
N GLY A 142 7.63 -16.01 -12.89
CA GLY A 142 8.75 -16.19 -13.82
C GLY A 142 9.49 -14.89 -14.15
N THR A 143 8.89 -13.74 -13.82
CA THR A 143 9.48 -12.41 -13.96
C THR A 143 9.35 -11.67 -12.62
N THR A 144 10.27 -11.95 -11.70
CA THR A 144 10.18 -11.42 -10.32
C THR A 144 10.31 -9.89 -10.28
N ILE A 145 11.20 -9.32 -11.08
CA ILE A 145 11.40 -7.87 -11.22
C ILE A 145 11.59 -7.62 -12.71
N SER A 146 10.74 -6.79 -13.30
CA SER A 146 10.81 -6.53 -14.74
C SER A 146 11.71 -5.33 -15.03
N ASN A 147 11.41 -4.15 -14.47
CA ASN A 147 11.98 -2.90 -14.99
C ASN A 147 12.19 -1.78 -13.94
N SER A 148 11.95 -2.00 -12.64
CA SER A 148 12.00 -0.90 -11.68
C SER A 148 12.46 -1.31 -10.29
N LEU A 149 13.38 -0.54 -9.74
CA LEU A 149 13.80 -0.57 -8.33
C LEU A 149 12.60 -0.45 -7.37
N THR A 150 11.54 0.22 -7.80
CA THR A 150 10.26 0.32 -7.09
C THR A 150 9.60 -1.04 -6.90
N GLU A 151 9.65 -1.92 -7.89
CA GLU A 151 9.03 -3.25 -7.79
C GLU A 151 9.67 -4.06 -6.66
N LEU A 152 10.99 -3.94 -6.48
CA LEU A 152 11.71 -4.57 -5.38
C LEU A 152 11.29 -4.00 -4.02
N TYR A 153 11.26 -2.67 -3.87
CA TYR A 153 10.73 -2.03 -2.67
C TYR A 153 9.31 -2.50 -2.33
N LEU A 154 8.45 -2.58 -3.34
CA LEU A 154 7.06 -2.99 -3.16
C LEU A 154 6.93 -4.46 -2.74
N LEU A 155 7.84 -5.35 -3.16
CA LEU A 155 7.92 -6.71 -2.62
C LEU A 155 8.23 -6.72 -1.12
N PHE A 156 9.17 -5.89 -0.65
CA PHE A 156 9.43 -5.73 0.79
C PHE A 156 8.22 -5.11 1.49
N LYS A 157 7.58 -4.11 0.89
CA LYS A 157 6.36 -3.50 1.44
C LYS A 157 5.26 -4.54 1.61
N TYR A 158 5.09 -5.48 0.67
CA TYR A 158 4.15 -6.58 0.84
C TYR A 158 4.58 -7.56 1.93
N LEU A 159 5.80 -8.11 1.81
CA LEU A 159 6.18 -9.35 2.47
C LEU A 159 6.99 -9.15 3.76
N ARG A 160 7.55 -7.96 4.00
CA ARG A 160 8.43 -7.64 5.14
C ARG A 160 8.15 -6.27 5.77
N PRO A 161 6.88 -5.87 6.03
CA PRO A 161 6.57 -4.54 6.55
C PRO A 161 7.17 -4.23 7.92
N GLN A 162 7.16 -5.18 8.86
CA GLN A 162 7.73 -4.98 10.20
C GLN A 162 9.24 -4.84 10.14
N GLU A 163 9.91 -5.58 9.25
CA GLU A 163 11.35 -5.42 9.07
C GLU A 163 11.72 -4.04 8.50
N LEU A 164 10.92 -3.51 7.56
CA LEU A 164 11.07 -2.14 7.07
C LEU A 164 10.88 -1.13 8.20
N GLU A 165 9.82 -1.28 8.99
CA GLU A 165 9.51 -0.42 10.14
C GLU A 165 10.61 -0.47 11.21
N ARG A 166 11.15 -1.67 11.50
CA ARG A 166 12.28 -1.88 12.43
C ARG A 166 13.54 -1.13 12.02
N GLN A 167 13.76 -0.97 10.72
CA GLN A 167 14.88 -0.21 10.17
C GLN A 167 14.57 1.29 10.00
N GLY A 168 13.37 1.75 10.37
CA GLY A 168 12.93 3.13 10.15
C GLY A 168 12.64 3.46 8.68
N ILE A 169 12.41 2.44 7.84
CA ILE A 169 12.19 2.59 6.41
C ILE A 169 10.68 2.65 6.14
N ASN A 170 10.14 3.86 6.09
CA ASN A 170 8.69 4.08 5.88
C ASN A 170 8.34 4.62 4.49
N THR A 171 9.34 4.99 3.68
CA THR A 171 9.15 5.57 2.35
C THR A 171 10.05 4.90 1.33
N PHE A 172 9.70 5.05 0.05
CA PHE A 172 10.56 4.56 -1.04
C PHE A 172 11.93 5.25 -1.00
N ASP A 173 11.97 6.56 -0.73
CA ASP A 173 13.21 7.33 -0.69
C ASP A 173 14.13 6.86 0.44
N ALA A 174 13.57 6.57 1.61
CA ALA A 174 14.33 6.04 2.74
C ALA A 174 14.93 4.67 2.41
N TRP A 175 14.16 3.82 1.73
CA TRP A 175 14.62 2.49 1.31
C TRP A 175 15.71 2.59 0.23
N ALA A 176 15.57 3.50 -0.73
CA ALA A 176 16.53 3.68 -1.81
C ALA A 176 17.84 4.37 -1.37
N ALA A 177 17.86 4.96 -0.18
CA ALA A 177 19.05 5.60 0.40
C ALA A 177 19.93 4.66 1.25
N VAL A 178 19.49 3.40 1.44
CA VAL A 178 20.25 2.32 2.10
C VAL A 178 21.22 1.69 1.11
#